data_AF-A0AAW0GVF3-F1
#
_entry.id   AF-A0AAW0GVF3-F1
#
_cell.length_a   1.000
_cell.length_b   1.000
_cell.length_c   1.000
_cell.angle_alpha   90.00
_cell.angle_beta   90.00
_cell.angle_gamma   90.00
#
_symmetry.space_group_name_H-M   'P 1'
#
loop_
_entity.id
_entity.type
_entity.pdbx_description
1 polymer ?
#
loop_
_entity_poly.entity_id
_entity_poly.type
_entity_poly.pdbx_seq_one_letter_code
_entity_poly.pdbx_strand_id
1 'polypeptide(L)'
;MRSDLTVANQITMPSPITFSNAPSFSKTSNSTLATLEASASALEHSLTTLTQRLNLLSQSPAVDPSAIGQTAEAISKVSLALQQVKELHWRENNASAA
;
A
#
# COMPACT_ATOMS: atom_id res chain seq x y z
N MET A 1 47.12 -53.32 -6.17
CA MET A 1 47.16 -52.23 -7.17
C MET A 1 45.73 -51.73 -7.36
N ARG A 2 45.50 -50.44 -7.10
CA ARG A 2 44.53 -49.48 -7.70
C ARG A 2 43.44 -50.15 -8.57
N SER A 3 42.14 -49.96 -8.38
CA SER A 3 41.30 -48.75 -8.27
C SER A 3 39.88 -49.24 -7.84
N ASP A 4 38.81 -48.51 -7.58
CA ASP A 4 38.37 -47.17 -7.92
C ASP A 4 37.13 -46.85 -7.05
N LEU A 5 36.75 -45.58 -7.05
CA LEU A 5 35.81 -44.87 -6.19
C LEU A 5 34.35 -45.28 -6.44
N THR A 6 33.56 -45.61 -5.40
CA THR A 6 32.12 -45.29 -5.41
C THR A 6 31.66 -45.02 -3.98
N VAL A 7 31.86 -43.77 -3.58
CA VAL A 7 31.12 -43.13 -2.50
C VAL A 7 29.64 -43.13 -2.91
N ALA A 8 28.84 -44.05 -2.36
CA ALA A 8 27.39 -43.96 -2.41
C ALA A 8 26.93 -42.87 -1.42
N ASN A 9 27.28 -41.61 -1.71
CA ASN A 9 26.73 -40.48 -1.01
C ASN A 9 25.31 -40.26 -1.53
N GLN A 10 24.36 -40.80 -0.76
CA GLN A 10 22.94 -40.52 -0.83
C GLN A 10 22.70 -39.02 -0.63
N ILE A 11 22.80 -38.24 -1.69
CA ILE A 11 22.18 -36.91 -1.75
C ILE A 11 21.00 -37.05 -2.69
N THR A 12 19.86 -37.35 -2.08
CA THR A 12 18.52 -37.01 -2.54
C THR A 12 18.57 -35.68 -3.28
N MET A 13 18.32 -35.69 -4.60
CA MET A 13 17.99 -34.48 -5.32
C MET A 13 16.68 -33.94 -4.73
N PRO A 14 16.64 -32.75 -4.11
CA PRO A 14 15.37 -32.08 -3.92
C PRO A 14 14.85 -31.71 -5.32
N SER A 15 13.59 -32.06 -5.59
CA SER A 15 12.85 -31.61 -6.76
C SER A 15 13.06 -30.11 -6.99
N PRO A 16 13.15 -29.62 -8.23
CA PRO A 16 13.12 -28.19 -8.49
C PRO A 16 11.88 -27.62 -7.82
N ILE A 17 12.08 -26.68 -6.89
CA ILE A 17 11.01 -25.93 -6.27
C ILE A 17 10.35 -25.19 -7.43
N THR A 18 9.22 -25.69 -7.90
CA THR A 18 8.31 -24.90 -8.72
C THR A 18 7.93 -23.73 -7.83
N PHE A 19 8.49 -22.55 -8.11
CA PHE A 19 8.00 -21.30 -7.56
C PHE A 19 6.62 -21.03 -8.17
N SER A 20 5.63 -21.82 -7.75
CA SER A 20 4.20 -21.51 -7.91
C SER A 20 3.87 -20.39 -6.93
N ASN A 21 4.41 -19.21 -7.20
CA ASN A 21 3.98 -17.98 -6.57
C ASN A 21 4.05 -16.83 -7.58
N ALA A 22 3.51 -17.08 -8.78
CA ALA A 22 2.84 -15.99 -9.45
C ALA A 22 1.51 -15.82 -8.71
N PRO A 23 1.26 -14.68 -8.03
CA PRO A 23 -0.09 -14.37 -7.58
C PRO A 23 -1.00 -14.45 -8.81
N SER A 24 -1.88 -15.45 -8.83
CA SER A 24 -2.95 -15.53 -9.82
C SER A 24 -3.79 -14.26 -9.67
N PHE A 25 -3.51 -13.28 -10.52
CA PHE A 25 -4.31 -12.09 -10.73
C PHE A 25 -5.57 -12.49 -11.52
N SER A 26 -6.39 -13.36 -10.93
CA SER A 26 -7.69 -13.76 -11.45
C SER A 26 -8.77 -13.41 -10.42
N LYS A 27 -8.75 -12.14 -9.97
CA LYS A 27 -9.84 -11.39 -9.34
C LYS A 27 -9.45 -9.90 -9.24
N THR A 28 -8.91 -9.33 -10.32
CA THR A 28 -8.19 -8.05 -10.27
C THR A 28 -9.09 -6.86 -9.97
N SER A 29 -10.23 -6.70 -10.65
CA SER A 29 -11.05 -5.49 -10.51
C SER A 29 -11.70 -5.34 -9.13
N ASN A 30 -12.20 -6.42 -8.52
CA ASN A 30 -12.79 -6.32 -7.17
C ASN A 30 -11.72 -6.09 -6.08
N SER A 31 -10.48 -6.54 -6.31
CA SER A 31 -9.38 -6.39 -5.36
C SER A 31 -8.75 -5.01 -5.44
N THR A 32 -8.71 -4.39 -6.62
CA THR A 32 -8.27 -3.00 -6.81
C THR A 32 -9.30 -2.03 -6.22
N LEU A 33 -10.60 -2.27 -6.39
CA LEU A 33 -11.65 -1.43 -5.80
C LEU A 33 -11.56 -1.46 -4.27
N ALA A 34 -11.39 -2.65 -3.69
CA ALA A 34 -11.20 -2.81 -2.24
C ALA A 34 -9.91 -2.13 -1.73
N THR A 35 -8.84 -2.12 -2.54
CA THR A 35 -7.58 -1.45 -2.19
C THR A 35 -7.70 0.08 -2.31
N LEU A 36 -8.44 0.58 -3.30
CA LEU A 36 -8.76 2.00 -3.46
C LEU A 36 -9.65 2.49 -2.31
N GLU A 37 -10.66 1.71 -1.91
CA GLU A 37 -11.53 2.02 -0.77
C GLU A 37 -10.74 2.01 0.55
N ALA A 38 -9.88 1.01 0.77
CA ALA A 38 -8.98 0.98 1.92
C ALA A 38 -8.01 2.18 1.93
N SER A 39 -7.51 2.58 0.76
CA SER A 39 -6.65 3.76 0.61
C SER A 39 -7.41 5.05 0.89
N ALA A 40 -8.66 5.18 0.42
CA ALA A 40 -9.53 6.30 0.72
C ALA A 40 -9.78 6.41 2.24
N SER A 41 -10.16 5.31 2.89
CA SER A 41 -10.35 5.26 4.34
C SER A 41 -9.07 5.60 5.12
N ALA A 42 -7.90 5.13 4.67
CA ALA A 42 -6.62 5.47 5.31
C ALA A 42 -6.27 6.96 5.15
N LEU A 43 -6.57 7.54 3.99
CA LEU A 43 -6.39 8.97 3.72
C LEU A 43 -7.38 9.83 4.52
N GLU A 44 -8.64 9.43 4.64
CA GLU A 44 -9.65 10.10 5.47
C GLU A 44 -9.27 10.09 6.97
N HIS A 45 -8.78 8.95 7.47
CA HIS A 45 -8.21 8.89 8.82
C HIS A 45 -7.02 9.82 8.98
N SER A 46 -6.10 9.83 8.01
CA SER A 46 -4.93 10.72 8.02
C SER A 46 -5.34 12.19 8.03
N LEU A 47 -6.37 12.56 7.26
CA LEU A 47 -6.93 13.92 7.22
C LEU A 47 -7.55 14.28 8.57
N THR A 48 -8.31 13.37 9.17
CA THR A 48 -8.91 13.57 10.50
C THR A 48 -7.84 13.78 11.57
N THR A 49 -6.80 12.95 11.58
CA THR A 49 -5.66 13.09 12.52
C THR A 49 -4.90 14.41 12.31
N LEU A 50 -4.64 14.81 11.05
CA LEU A 50 -4.00 16.09 10.76
C LEU A 50 -4.86 17.28 11.19
N THR A 51 -6.17 17.21 11.00
CA THR A 51 -7.12 18.24 11.44
C THR A 51 -7.15 18.35 12.96
N GLN A 52 -7.18 17.23 13.68
CA GLN A 52 -7.07 17.21 15.14
C GLN A 52 -5.74 17.82 15.60
N ARG A 53 -4.63 17.46 14.94
CA ARG A 53 -3.32 18.02 15.23
C ARG A 53 -3.28 19.54 15.00
N LEU A 54 -3.89 20.03 13.92
CA LEU A 54 -4.01 21.46 13.65
C LEU A 54 -4.87 22.17 14.70
N ASN A 55 -5.97 21.56 15.15
CA ASN A 55 -6.82 22.09 16.21
C ASN A 55 -6.06 22.20 17.54
N LEU A 56 -5.27 21.19 17.90
CA LEU A 56 -4.40 21.21 19.09
C LEU A 56 -3.32 22.29 19.00
N LEU A 57 -2.67 22.41 17.83
CA LEU A 57 -1.67 23.46 17.60
C LEU A 57 -2.28 24.86 17.67
N SER A 58 -3.52 25.04 17.21
CA SER A 58 -4.23 26.31 17.24
C SER A 58 -4.73 26.70 18.65
N GLN A 59 -4.92 25.73 19.54
CA GLN A 59 -5.31 25.96 20.94
C GLN A 59 -4.10 26.12 21.87
N SER A 60 -2.89 25.84 21.38
CA SER A 60 -1.66 25.98 22.17
C SER A 60 -1.38 27.45 22.48
N PRO A 61 -1.04 27.81 23.73
CA PRO A 61 -0.67 29.17 24.10
C PRO A 61 0.64 29.63 23.46
N ALA A 62 1.47 28.69 22.99
CA ALA A 62 2.59 28.93 22.10
C ALA A 62 2.24 28.38 20.71
N VAL A 63 1.76 29.26 19.83
CA VAL A 63 1.44 28.92 18.44
C VAL A 63 2.74 28.85 17.65
N ASP A 64 3.08 27.66 17.16
CA ASP A 64 4.18 27.48 16.20
C ASP A 64 3.61 27.58 14.76
N PRO A 65 3.80 28.72 14.05
CA PRO A 65 3.24 28.90 12.72
C PRO A 65 3.83 27.93 11.69
N SER A 66 5.05 27.42 11.93
CA SER A 66 5.72 26.47 11.04
C SER A 66 5.08 25.08 11.12
N ALA A 67 4.72 24.62 12.32
CA ALA A 67 4.01 23.36 12.56
C ALA A 67 2.58 23.40 11.99
N ILE A 68 1.90 24.55 12.09
CA ILE A 68 0.58 24.76 11.46
C ILE A 68 0.71 24.72 9.94
N GLY A 69 1.70 25.43 9.36
CA GLY A 69 1.96 25.41 7.93
C GLY A 69 2.25 24.01 7.39
N GLN A 70 3.10 23.24 8.07
CA GLN A 70 3.39 21.84 7.73
C GLN A 70 2.13 20.96 7.82
N THR A 71 1.30 21.16 8.84
CA THR A 71 0.05 20.40 8.99
C THR A 71 -0.95 20.76 7.88
N ALA A 72 -1.07 22.03 7.52
CA ALA A 72 -1.93 22.49 6.42
C ALA A 72 -1.45 21.97 5.04
N GLU A 73 -0.13 21.92 4.82
CA GLU A 73 0.44 21.33 3.60
C GLU A 73 0.17 19.82 3.53
N ALA A 74 0.33 19.11 4.65
CA ALA A 74 0.00 17.69 4.73
C ALA A 74 -1.50 17.44 4.45
N ILE A 75 -2.39 18.27 5.01
CA ILE A 75 -3.83 18.20 4.71
C ILE A 75 -4.07 18.41 3.21
N SER A 76 -3.44 19.42 2.61
CA SER A 76 -3.58 19.70 1.17
C SER A 76 -3.13 18.52 0.31
N LYS A 77 -2.01 17.87 0.65
CA LYS A 77 -1.52 16.67 -0.03
C LYS A 77 -2.46 15.48 0.13
N VAL A 78 -3.03 15.27 1.32
CA VAL A 78 -4.02 14.21 1.57
C VAL A 78 -5.31 14.47 0.80
N SER A 79 -5.78 15.72 0.73
CA SER A 79 -6.95 16.09 -0.09
C SER A 79 -6.71 15.83 -1.58
N LEU A 80 -5.53 16.18 -2.11
CA LEU A 80 -5.17 15.87 -3.49
C LEU A 80 -5.12 14.36 -3.73
N ALA A 81 -4.54 13.59 -2.81
CA ALA A 81 -4.50 12.13 -2.88
C ALA A 81 -5.90 11.52 -2.86
N LEU A 82 -6.81 12.01 -2.00
CA LEU A 82 -8.22 11.59 -1.99
C LEU A 82 -8.91 11.86 -3.32
N GLN A 83 -8.65 13.01 -3.93
CA GLN A 83 -9.20 13.37 -5.22
C GLN A 83 -8.70 12.42 -6.32
N GLN A 84 -7.42 12.03 -6.29
CA GLN A 84 -6.84 11.03 -7.18
C GLN A 84 -7.42 9.64 -6.96
N VAL A 85 -7.62 9.22 -5.71
CA VAL A 85 -8.26 7.93 -5.38
C VAL A 85 -9.70 7.90 -5.88
N LYS A 86 -10.45 9.00 -5.73
CA LYS A 86 -11.82 9.11 -6.25
C LYS A 86 -11.86 9.03 -7.78
N GLU A 87 -10.93 9.68 -8.46
CA GLU A 87 -10.80 9.59 -9.91
C GLU A 87 -10.45 8.16 -10.35
N LEU A 88 -9.48 7.51 -9.70
CA LEU A 88 -9.13 6.11 -9.96
C LEU A 88 -10.32 5.17 -9.72
N HIS A 89 -11.07 5.40 -8.64
CA HIS A 89 -12.27 4.63 -8.32
C HIS A 89 -13.36 4.80 -9.39
N TRP A 90 -13.61 6.03 -9.85
CA TRP A 90 -14.54 6.26 -10.96
C TRP A 90 -14.06 5.57 -12.24
N ARG A 91 -12.77 5.70 -12.59
CA ARG A 91 -12.19 5.06 -13.77
C ARG A 91 -12.32 3.54 -13.72
N GLU A 92 -12.11 2.94 -12.57
CA GLU A 92 -12.22 1.49 -12.39
C GLU A 92 -13.67 0.99 -12.44
N ASN A 93 -14.59 1.77 -11.85
CA ASN A 93 -16.02 1.50 -11.93
C ASN A 93 -16.58 1.63 -13.36
N ASN A 94 -16.07 2.58 -14.16
CA ASN A 94 -16.46 2.73 -15.56
C ASN A 94 -15.76 1.72 -16.48
N ALA A 95 -14.51 1.35 -16.19
CA ALA A 95 -13.77 0.34 -16.95
C ALA A 95 -14.32 -1.08 -16.77
N SER A 96 -14.97 -1.36 -15.63
CA SER A 96 -15.64 -2.63 -15.38
C SER A 96 -17.04 -2.73 -16.06
N ALA A 97 -17.51 -1.65 -16.70
CA ALA A 97 -18.82 -1.54 -17.34
C ALA A 97 -18.77 -1.55 -18.88
N ALA A 98 -17.60 -1.75 -19.50
CA ALA A 98 -17.38 -1.83 -20.95
C ALA A 98 -16.97 -3.25 -21.35
#